data_AF-A0AA43F7I3-F1
#
_entry.id   AF-A0AA43F7I3-F1
#
_cell.length_a   1.000
_cell.length_b   1.000
_cell.length_c   1.000
_cell.angle_alpha   90.00
_cell.angle_beta   90.00
_cell.angle_gamma   90.00
#
_symmetry.space_group_name_H-M   'P 1'
#
loop_
_entity.id
_entity.type
_entity.pdbx_description
1 polymer ?
#
loop_
_entity_poly.entity_id
_entity_poly.type
_entity_poly.pdbx_seq_one_letter_code
_entity_poly.pdbx_strand_id
1 'polypeptide(L)'
;MRQGLSASARQAIAQIFAHLDYKRLESVYCYEGGEEFWRKKREPCRRLGTNVAEVLVKQLPPGGRSLYVGAGVTELPSLLAEAIDHQRHVEPYNLRRLEVTVLNRACRGLPFRFHACDASLAHGRFDHLWMVSVLNDPERFPHLAPLSYGRADPVTFNPVGFQKERRVVQRIVNRCMAKLSVPGLVTTSTEEVVWIADWCHRHRIPYHVERKQYPTALVGDPICLIRIGARRVASRSLPKP
;
A
#
# COMPACT_ATOMS: atom_id res chain seq x y z
N MET A 1 5.71 4.83 -26.11
CA MET A 1 4.61 5.77 -25.78
C MET A 1 4.49 5.88 -24.26
N ARG A 2 4.52 7.10 -23.71
CA ARG A 2 4.29 7.34 -22.28
C ARG A 2 2.80 7.10 -21.99
N GLN A 3 2.42 5.91 -21.51
CA GLN A 3 1.08 5.77 -20.96
C GLN A 3 1.12 6.24 -19.50
N GLY A 4 0.69 7.48 -19.30
CA GLY A 4 0.13 7.89 -18.01
C GLY A 4 -1.28 7.31 -17.87
N LEU A 5 -1.93 7.58 -16.74
CA LEU A 5 -3.30 7.09 -16.52
C LEU A 5 -4.25 7.58 -17.61
N SER A 6 -5.18 6.71 -18.01
CA SER A 6 -6.21 7.04 -18.97
C SER A 6 -7.13 8.15 -18.44
N ALA A 7 -7.85 8.81 -19.36
CA ALA A 7 -8.88 9.78 -18.98
C ALA A 7 -9.95 9.14 -18.09
N SER A 8 -10.34 7.90 -18.39
CA SER A 8 -11.33 7.13 -17.62
C SER A 8 -10.88 6.88 -16.18
N ALA A 9 -9.64 6.43 -15.97
CA ALA A 9 -9.09 6.22 -14.63
C ALA A 9 -9.01 7.55 -13.85
N ARG A 10 -8.49 8.62 -14.47
CA ARG A 10 -8.42 9.95 -13.83
C ARG A 10 -9.80 10.48 -13.45
N GLN A 11 -10.80 10.31 -14.33
CA GLN A 11 -12.17 10.71 -14.08
C GLN A 11 -12.77 9.91 -12.92
N ALA A 12 -12.60 8.59 -12.89
CA ALA A 12 -13.07 7.75 -11.80
C ALA A 12 -12.46 8.15 -10.45
N ILE A 13 -11.14 8.42 -10.43
CA ILE A 13 -10.44 8.93 -9.24
C ILE A 13 -11.04 10.24 -8.76
N ALA A 14 -11.20 11.22 -9.66
CA ALA A 14 -11.77 12.52 -9.32
C ALA A 14 -13.21 12.39 -8.80
N GLN A 15 -14.03 11.58 -9.46
CA GLN A 15 -15.42 11.35 -9.07
C GLN A 15 -15.52 10.69 -7.70
N ILE A 16 -14.74 9.64 -7.42
CA ILE A 16 -14.79 8.99 -6.10
C ILE A 16 -14.37 9.97 -5.00
N PHE A 17 -13.25 10.68 -5.18
CA PHE A 17 -12.82 11.67 -4.19
C PHE A 17 -13.84 12.82 -4.00
N ALA A 18 -14.63 13.17 -5.02
CA ALA A 18 -15.70 14.16 -4.85
C ALA A 18 -16.89 13.63 -4.03
N HIS A 19 -17.16 12.32 -4.06
CA HIS A 19 -18.38 11.71 -3.48
C HIS A 19 -18.13 10.89 -2.20
N LEU A 20 -16.88 10.74 -1.76
CA LEU A 20 -16.58 10.08 -0.48
C LEU A 20 -17.30 10.77 0.68
N ASP A 21 -17.89 9.97 1.56
CA ASP A 21 -18.53 10.45 2.78
C ASP A 21 -17.44 10.76 3.83
N TYR A 22 -16.78 11.89 3.64
CA TYR A 22 -15.67 12.30 4.50
C TYR A 22 -16.08 12.45 5.94
N LYS A 23 -17.33 12.86 6.20
CA LYS A 23 -17.88 13.00 7.56
C LYS A 23 -17.87 11.66 8.28
N ARG A 24 -18.23 10.57 7.61
CA ARG A 24 -18.12 9.21 8.19
C ARG A 24 -16.68 8.71 8.31
N LEU A 25 -15.77 9.21 7.48
CA LEU A 25 -14.34 8.87 7.55
C LEU A 25 -13.59 9.62 8.65
N GLU A 26 -14.18 10.66 9.25
CA GLU A 26 -13.54 11.46 10.30
C GLU A 26 -13.12 10.60 11.48
N SER A 27 -14.06 9.84 12.04
CA SER A 27 -13.82 8.96 13.21
C SER A 27 -12.87 7.80 12.94
N VAL A 28 -12.53 7.56 11.67
CA VAL A 28 -11.56 6.54 11.26
C VAL A 28 -10.15 7.11 11.24
N TYR A 29 -9.99 8.36 10.80
CA TYR A 29 -8.67 8.93 10.48
C TYR A 29 -8.20 10.03 11.43
N CYS A 30 -9.10 10.60 12.22
CA CYS A 30 -8.77 11.69 13.14
C CYS A 30 -9.69 11.67 14.36
N TYR A 31 -9.09 11.62 15.56
CA TYR A 31 -9.81 11.69 16.82
C TYR A 31 -10.22 13.12 17.23
N GLU A 32 -9.60 14.16 16.64
CA GLU A 32 -9.66 15.54 17.14
C GLU A 32 -10.26 16.57 16.17
N GLY A 33 -10.82 16.17 15.02
CA GLY A 33 -11.49 17.11 14.10
C GLY A 33 -11.38 16.72 12.63
N GLY A 34 -12.11 15.69 12.21
CA GLY A 34 -11.92 15.09 10.90
C GLY A 34 -12.31 15.98 9.70
N GLU A 35 -13.16 17.00 9.87
CA GLU A 35 -13.49 17.92 8.77
C GLU A 35 -12.26 18.73 8.34
N GLU A 36 -11.56 19.32 9.30
CA GLU A 36 -10.33 20.07 9.03
C GLU A 36 -9.22 19.16 8.50
N PHE A 37 -9.10 17.96 9.06
CA PHE A 37 -8.17 16.95 8.57
C PHE A 37 -8.40 16.68 7.08
N TRP A 38 -9.63 16.34 6.71
CA TRP A 38 -9.94 16.01 5.32
C TRP A 38 -9.90 17.24 4.41
N ARG A 39 -10.27 18.43 4.87
CA ARG A 39 -10.08 19.69 4.13
C ARG A 39 -8.63 19.88 3.69
N LYS A 40 -7.67 19.54 4.55
CA LYS A 40 -6.23 19.63 4.24
C LYS A 40 -5.73 18.43 3.42
N LYS A 41 -6.24 17.22 3.67
CA LYS A 41 -5.65 15.97 3.16
C LYS A 41 -6.29 15.42 1.88
N ARG A 42 -7.56 15.74 1.57
CA ARG A 42 -8.31 15.22 0.41
C ARG A 42 -7.53 15.34 -0.91
N GLU A 43 -7.23 16.57 -1.30
CA GLU A 43 -6.59 16.86 -2.58
C GLU A 43 -5.14 16.36 -2.64
N PRO A 44 -4.32 16.53 -1.57
CA PRO A 44 -3.03 15.85 -1.50
C PRO A 44 -3.10 14.33 -1.64
N CYS A 45 -4.05 13.64 -0.98
CA CYS A 45 -4.24 12.20 -1.11
C CYS A 45 -4.56 11.80 -2.55
N ARG A 46 -5.50 12.52 -3.19
CA ARG A 46 -5.86 12.29 -4.59
C ARG A 46 -4.66 12.47 -5.51
N ARG A 47 -3.97 13.60 -5.41
CA ARG A 47 -2.85 13.97 -6.29
C ARG A 47 -1.64 13.05 -6.11
N LEU A 48 -1.19 12.84 -4.87
CA LEU A 48 -0.02 11.99 -4.60
C LEU A 48 -0.32 10.52 -4.88
N GLY A 49 -1.51 10.03 -4.53
CA GLY A 49 -1.93 8.69 -4.91
C GLY A 49 -2.00 8.52 -6.44
N THR A 50 -2.47 9.53 -7.19
CA THR A 50 -2.47 9.50 -8.66
C THR A 50 -1.05 9.39 -9.22
N ASN A 51 -0.07 10.08 -8.62
CA ASN A 51 1.34 9.97 -9.04
C ASN A 51 1.91 8.57 -8.79
N VAL A 52 1.53 7.93 -7.68
CA VAL A 52 1.92 6.54 -7.37
C VAL A 52 1.26 5.58 -8.37
N ALA A 53 -0.02 5.77 -8.65
CA ALA A 53 -0.76 4.99 -9.64
C ALA A 53 -0.13 5.06 -11.04
N GLU A 54 0.27 6.25 -11.49
CA GLU A 54 1.00 6.44 -12.76
C GLU A 54 2.32 5.68 -12.85
N VAL A 55 2.95 5.42 -11.70
CA VAL A 55 4.17 4.62 -11.63
C VAL A 55 3.78 3.16 -11.70
N LEU A 56 2.83 2.71 -10.89
CA LEU A 56 2.42 1.31 -10.83
C LEU A 56 1.96 0.78 -12.18
N VAL A 57 1.15 1.52 -12.92
CA VAL A 57 0.73 1.08 -14.26
C VAL A 57 1.91 0.95 -15.25
N LYS A 58 3.05 1.58 -15.00
CA LYS A 58 4.26 1.37 -15.82
C LYS A 58 5.06 0.14 -15.39
N GLN A 59 4.86 -0.32 -14.17
CA GLN A 59 5.62 -1.41 -13.57
C GLN A 59 4.88 -2.75 -13.59
N LEU A 60 3.55 -2.70 -13.58
CA LEU A 60 2.69 -3.86 -13.59
C LEU A 60 2.25 -4.19 -15.02
N PRO A 61 2.24 -5.48 -15.41
CA PRO A 61 1.65 -5.88 -16.67
C PRO A 61 0.11 -5.72 -16.62
N PRO A 62 -0.54 -5.55 -17.79
CA PRO A 62 -1.99 -5.74 -17.92
C PRO A 62 -2.41 -7.14 -17.48
N GLY A 63 -3.62 -7.27 -16.96
CA GLY A 63 -4.10 -8.49 -16.31
C GLY A 63 -3.32 -8.81 -15.03
N GLY A 64 -3.51 -9.99 -14.46
CA GLY A 64 -2.86 -10.38 -13.20
C GLY A 64 -3.66 -10.01 -11.95
N ARG A 65 -3.05 -10.18 -10.78
CA ARG A 65 -3.74 -10.13 -9.49
C ARG A 65 -2.97 -9.35 -8.44
N SER A 66 -3.61 -8.35 -7.85
CA SER A 66 -3.02 -7.51 -6.81
C SER A 66 -3.72 -7.72 -5.48
N LEU A 67 -2.96 -8.05 -4.43
CA LEU A 67 -3.48 -8.07 -3.07
C LEU A 67 -3.05 -6.78 -2.36
N TYR A 68 -4.04 -6.01 -1.91
CA TYR A 68 -3.80 -4.81 -1.13
C TYR A 68 -4.11 -5.08 0.34
N VAL A 69 -3.07 -5.06 1.16
CA VAL A 69 -3.13 -5.21 2.61
C VAL A 69 -3.32 -3.85 3.26
N GLY A 70 -4.38 -3.67 4.03
CA GLY A 70 -4.67 -2.42 4.75
C GLY A 70 -5.14 -1.27 3.88
N ALA A 71 -5.76 -1.53 2.73
CA ALA A 71 -6.17 -0.49 1.79
C ALA A 71 -7.25 0.43 2.35
N GLY A 72 -7.00 1.74 2.28
CA GLY A 72 -7.93 2.79 2.64
C GLY A 72 -8.15 3.79 1.50
N VAL A 73 -8.42 5.04 1.89
CA VAL A 73 -8.67 6.15 0.96
C VAL A 73 -7.44 6.47 0.11
N THR A 74 -6.23 6.32 0.67
CA THR A 74 -4.96 6.63 -0.03
C THR A 74 -4.66 5.70 -1.18
N GLU A 75 -5.19 4.47 -1.14
CA GLU A 75 -4.95 3.44 -2.15
C GLU A 75 -5.93 3.51 -3.32
N LEU A 76 -7.03 4.28 -3.20
CA LEU A 76 -8.05 4.41 -4.24
C LEU A 76 -7.47 4.74 -5.62
N PRO A 77 -6.54 5.71 -5.78
CA PRO A 77 -5.98 5.99 -7.09
C PRO A 77 -5.27 4.79 -7.74
N SER A 78 -4.49 4.04 -6.97
CA SER A 78 -3.77 2.86 -7.46
C SER A 78 -4.72 1.72 -7.81
N LEU A 79 -5.71 1.44 -6.94
CA LEU A 79 -6.74 0.42 -7.18
C LEU A 79 -7.53 0.70 -8.46
N LEU A 80 -7.97 1.95 -8.64
CA LEU A 80 -8.73 2.38 -9.82
C LEU A 80 -7.90 2.28 -11.09
N ALA A 81 -6.66 2.76 -11.05
CA ALA A 81 -5.77 2.71 -12.19
C ALA A 81 -5.47 1.27 -12.62
N GLU A 82 -5.11 0.39 -11.68
CA GLU A 82 -4.87 -1.02 -12.00
C GLU A 82 -6.10 -1.73 -12.56
N ALA A 83 -7.27 -1.46 -11.99
CA ALA A 83 -8.51 -2.12 -12.40
C ALA A 83 -9.04 -1.61 -13.75
N ILE A 84 -8.92 -0.30 -14.02
CA ILE A 84 -9.46 0.32 -15.24
C ILE A 84 -8.46 0.23 -16.39
N ASP A 85 -7.22 0.68 -16.18
CA ASP A 85 -6.24 0.80 -17.28
C ASP A 85 -5.61 -0.56 -17.62
N HIS A 86 -5.42 -1.41 -16.61
CA HIS A 86 -4.77 -2.71 -16.77
C HIS A 86 -5.69 -3.90 -16.60
N GLN A 87 -6.98 -3.70 -16.31
CA GLN A 87 -7.94 -4.79 -16.15
C GLN A 87 -7.47 -5.85 -15.14
N ARG A 88 -6.72 -5.43 -14.10
CA ARG A 88 -6.19 -6.33 -13.08
C ARG A 88 -7.28 -6.70 -12.10
N HIS A 89 -7.23 -7.93 -11.59
CA HIS A 89 -8.07 -8.32 -10.46
C HIS A 89 -7.44 -7.82 -9.16
N VAL A 90 -7.98 -6.74 -8.62
CA VAL A 90 -7.49 -6.11 -7.39
C VAL A 90 -8.35 -6.53 -6.20
N GLU A 91 -7.71 -6.98 -5.13
CA GLU A 91 -8.36 -7.41 -3.90
C GLU A 91 -7.90 -6.56 -2.70
N PRO A 92 -8.64 -5.48 -2.37
CA PRO A 92 -8.35 -4.65 -1.22
C PRO A 92 -8.96 -5.19 0.07
N TYR A 93 -8.12 -5.35 1.09
CA TYR A 93 -8.51 -5.78 2.44
C TYR A 93 -8.17 -4.72 3.47
N ASN A 94 -9.09 -4.51 4.42
CA ASN A 94 -8.90 -3.59 5.54
C ASN A 94 -9.68 -4.09 6.75
N LEU A 95 -9.10 -3.99 7.95
CA LEU A 95 -9.73 -4.45 9.19
C LEU A 95 -10.87 -3.52 9.64
N ARG A 96 -10.88 -2.26 9.20
CA ARG A 96 -11.81 -1.21 9.65
C ARG A 96 -13.14 -1.31 8.89
N ARG A 97 -14.11 -2.02 9.46
CA ARG A 97 -15.45 -2.25 8.87
C ARG A 97 -16.18 -0.98 8.45
N LEU A 98 -16.10 0.09 9.27
CA LEU A 98 -16.74 1.36 8.97
C LEU A 98 -16.16 1.99 7.70
N GLU A 99 -14.83 2.00 7.58
CA GLU A 99 -14.13 2.53 6.41
C GLU A 99 -14.47 1.73 5.15
N VAL A 100 -14.40 0.40 5.22
CA VAL A 100 -14.76 -0.50 4.12
C VAL A 100 -16.19 -0.27 3.65
N THR A 101 -17.11 0.03 4.57
CA THR A 101 -18.51 0.33 4.22
C THR A 101 -18.63 1.63 3.42
N VAL A 102 -17.91 2.69 3.83
CA VAL A 102 -17.88 3.97 3.10
C VAL A 102 -17.24 3.80 1.73
N LEU A 103 -16.08 3.14 1.66
CA LEU A 103 -15.34 2.90 0.43
C LEU A 103 -16.16 2.08 -0.58
N ASN A 104 -16.79 0.99 -0.15
CA ASN A 104 -17.64 0.17 -1.01
C ASN A 104 -18.89 0.91 -1.50
N ARG A 105 -19.43 1.86 -0.71
CA ARG A 105 -20.53 2.71 -1.17
C ARG A 105 -20.07 3.65 -2.28
N ALA A 106 -18.92 4.29 -2.12
CA ALA A 106 -18.36 5.21 -3.11
C ALA A 106 -17.87 4.48 -4.39
N CYS A 107 -17.38 3.24 -4.24
CA CYS A 107 -16.85 2.43 -5.33
C CYS A 107 -17.91 1.51 -5.98
N ARG A 108 -19.20 1.75 -5.74
CA ARG A 108 -20.27 0.89 -6.28
C ARG A 108 -20.23 0.86 -7.81
N GLY A 109 -20.28 -0.34 -8.39
CA GLY A 109 -20.25 -0.54 -9.84
C GLY A 109 -18.85 -0.67 -10.43
N LEU A 110 -17.80 -0.59 -9.61
CA LEU A 110 -16.43 -0.86 -10.02
C LEU A 110 -16.10 -2.36 -9.99
N PRO A 111 -15.08 -2.81 -10.73
CA PRO A 111 -14.72 -4.22 -10.86
C PRO A 111 -13.96 -4.78 -9.63
N PHE A 112 -14.10 -4.16 -8.46
CA PHE A 112 -13.52 -4.65 -7.21
C PHE A 112 -14.37 -4.23 -6.01
N ARG A 113 -14.12 -4.88 -4.87
CA ARG A 113 -14.79 -4.60 -3.60
C ARG A 113 -13.77 -4.67 -2.46
N PHE A 114 -13.89 -3.77 -1.49
CA PHE A 114 -13.14 -3.83 -0.25
C PHE A 114 -13.69 -4.92 0.68
N HIS A 115 -12.77 -5.70 1.25
CA HIS A 115 -13.07 -6.78 2.18
C HIS A 115 -12.74 -6.35 3.62
N ALA A 116 -13.74 -6.41 4.50
CA ALA A 116 -13.61 -6.00 5.90
C ALA A 116 -13.03 -7.12 6.79
N CYS A 117 -11.85 -7.63 6.44
CA CYS A 117 -11.18 -8.72 7.15
C CYS A 117 -9.66 -8.70 6.91
N ASP A 118 -8.96 -9.64 7.57
CA ASP A 118 -7.51 -9.78 7.45
C ASP A 118 -7.13 -10.26 6.04
N ALA A 119 -6.20 -9.54 5.40
CA ALA A 119 -5.72 -9.85 4.05
C ALA A 119 -5.07 -11.23 3.91
N SER A 120 -4.63 -11.84 5.02
CA SER A 120 -4.10 -13.20 5.01
C SER A 120 -5.13 -14.26 4.63
N LEU A 121 -6.42 -13.92 4.69
CA LEU A 121 -7.52 -14.76 4.23
C LEU A 121 -7.70 -14.75 2.70
N ALA A 122 -7.04 -13.84 1.98
CA ALA A 122 -7.12 -13.81 0.52
C ALA A 122 -6.67 -15.14 -0.11
N HIS A 123 -7.37 -15.59 -1.14
CA HIS A 123 -7.13 -16.89 -1.75
C HIS A 123 -6.28 -16.81 -3.03
N GLY A 124 -5.39 -17.80 -3.19
CA GLY A 124 -4.57 -17.96 -4.39
C GLY A 124 -3.27 -17.15 -4.38
N ARG A 125 -2.73 -16.91 -5.58
CA ARG A 125 -1.46 -16.22 -5.81
C ARG A 125 -1.67 -14.84 -6.43
N PHE A 126 -0.75 -13.92 -6.13
CA PHE A 126 -0.77 -12.53 -6.56
C PHE A 126 0.60 -12.15 -7.13
N ASP A 127 0.65 -11.50 -8.29
CA ASP A 127 1.90 -11.01 -8.88
C ASP A 127 2.26 -9.60 -8.38
N HIS A 128 1.34 -8.94 -7.65
CA HIS A 128 1.56 -7.70 -6.94
C HIS A 128 1.02 -7.76 -5.50
N LEU A 129 1.85 -7.35 -4.52
CA LEU A 129 1.42 -7.11 -3.14
C LEU A 129 1.59 -5.62 -2.81
N TRP A 130 0.55 -5.01 -2.26
CA TRP A 130 0.61 -3.69 -1.66
C TRP A 130 0.50 -3.81 -0.14
N MET A 131 1.44 -3.22 0.59
CA MET A 131 1.49 -3.18 2.04
C MET A 131 2.20 -1.89 2.45
N VAL A 132 1.46 -0.80 2.61
CA VAL A 132 1.99 0.55 2.90
C VAL A 132 1.39 1.04 4.21
N SER A 133 2.25 1.42 5.15
CA SER A 133 1.87 1.96 6.46
C SER A 133 0.98 1.01 7.28
N VAL A 134 1.18 -0.30 7.13
CA VAL A 134 0.41 -1.35 7.80
C VAL A 134 1.18 -1.93 8.99
N LEU A 135 2.44 -2.30 8.79
CA LEU A 135 3.30 -2.98 9.75
C LEU A 135 3.91 -2.02 10.78
N ASN A 136 3.85 -0.72 10.50
CA ASN A 136 4.31 0.37 11.36
C ASN A 136 3.15 1.31 11.77
N ASP A 137 1.89 0.87 11.65
CA ASP A 137 0.73 1.60 12.16
C ASP A 137 0.89 1.86 13.68
N PRO A 138 1.04 3.12 14.13
CA PRO A 138 1.29 3.43 15.54
C PRO A 138 0.11 3.13 16.46
N GLU A 139 -1.13 3.10 15.95
CA GLU A 139 -2.30 2.74 16.74
C GLU A 139 -2.28 1.22 17.05
N ARG A 140 -1.84 0.43 16.08
CA ARG A 140 -1.79 -1.03 16.20
C ARG A 140 -0.51 -1.54 16.83
N PHE A 141 0.59 -0.85 16.60
CA PHE A 141 1.94 -1.25 16.99
C PHE A 141 2.69 -0.12 17.72
N PRO A 142 2.20 0.31 18.89
CA PRO A 142 2.76 1.45 19.62
C PRO A 142 4.21 1.25 20.08
N HIS A 143 4.72 0.03 20.20
CA HIS A 143 6.10 -0.24 20.60
C HIS A 143 7.05 -0.46 19.41
N LEU A 144 6.54 -0.94 18.28
CA LEU A 144 7.31 -1.18 17.06
C LEU A 144 7.36 0.07 16.17
N ALA A 145 6.26 0.81 16.02
CA ALA A 145 6.21 1.98 15.15
C ALA A 145 7.28 3.03 15.49
N PRO A 146 7.52 3.41 16.78
CA PRO A 146 8.58 4.35 17.11
C PRO A 146 9.98 3.89 16.66
N LEU A 147 10.27 2.58 16.70
CA LEU A 147 11.54 2.06 16.20
C LEU A 147 11.64 2.19 14.68
N SER A 148 10.57 1.84 13.95
CA SER A 148 10.52 1.98 12.49
C SER A 148 10.75 3.42 12.03
N TYR A 149 10.26 4.40 12.80
CA TYR A 149 10.43 5.82 12.54
C TYR A 149 11.70 6.44 13.13
N GLY A 150 12.54 5.67 13.84
CA GLY A 150 13.74 6.20 14.51
C GLY A 150 13.45 7.17 15.67
N ARG A 151 12.28 7.03 16.32
CA ARG A 151 11.78 7.88 17.42
C ARG A 151 11.65 7.15 18.75
N ALA A 152 12.16 5.92 18.84
CA ALA A 152 12.09 5.16 20.08
C ALA A 152 12.95 5.80 21.16
N ASP A 153 12.36 6.07 22.32
CA ASP A 153 13.07 6.54 23.50
C ASP A 153 13.59 5.33 24.29
N PRO A 154 14.92 5.22 24.53
CA PRO A 154 15.50 4.08 25.23
C PRO A 154 15.01 3.92 26.68
N VAL A 155 14.50 4.98 27.32
CA VAL A 155 14.01 4.95 28.70
C VAL A 155 12.59 4.38 28.78
N THR A 156 11.73 4.72 27.82
CA THR A 156 10.32 4.31 27.78
C THR A 156 10.06 3.10 26.88
N PHE A 157 11.08 2.62 26.16
CA PHE A 157 10.98 1.46 25.29
C PHE A 157 10.60 0.19 26.06
N ASN A 158 9.51 -0.46 25.64
CA ASN A 158 9.04 -1.72 26.22
C ASN A 158 9.48 -2.91 25.35
N PRO A 159 10.56 -3.62 25.70
CA PRO A 159 11.06 -4.75 24.91
C PRO A 159 10.07 -5.93 24.83
N VAL A 160 9.27 -6.14 25.88
CA VAL A 160 8.27 -7.22 25.91
C VAL A 160 7.10 -6.90 24.98
N GLY A 161 6.62 -5.65 25.02
CA GLY A 161 5.58 -5.15 24.11
C GLY A 161 6.03 -5.23 22.66
N PHE A 162 7.22 -4.71 22.36
CA PHE A 162 7.84 -4.81 21.04
C PHE A 162 7.93 -6.25 20.55
N GLN A 163 8.40 -7.19 21.37
CA GLN A 163 8.55 -8.58 20.95
C GLN A 163 7.20 -9.24 20.62
N LYS A 164 6.10 -8.86 21.30
CA LYS A 164 4.76 -9.32 20.94
C LYS A 164 4.32 -8.76 19.59
N GLU A 165 4.48 -7.46 19.37
CA GLU A 165 4.13 -6.78 18.11
C GLU A 165 4.95 -7.30 16.93
N ARG A 166 6.26 -7.49 17.11
CA ARG A 166 7.15 -8.11 16.12
C ARG A 166 6.65 -9.46 15.67
N ARG A 167 6.17 -10.32 16.57
CA ARG A 167 5.58 -11.63 16.20
C ARG A 167 4.27 -11.48 15.42
N VAL A 168 3.49 -10.44 15.67
CA VAL A 168 2.28 -10.13 14.87
C VAL A 168 2.68 -9.71 13.46
N VAL A 169 3.58 -8.74 13.32
CA VAL A 169 4.10 -8.27 12.03
C VAL A 169 4.72 -9.41 11.23
N GLN A 170 5.57 -10.23 11.84
CA GLN A 170 6.16 -11.41 11.19
C GLN A 170 5.09 -12.38 10.67
N ARG A 171 4.00 -12.60 11.40
CA ARG A 171 2.89 -13.44 10.94
C ARG A 171 2.17 -12.82 9.74
N ILE A 172 1.91 -11.52 9.75
CA ILE A 172 1.28 -10.81 8.63
C ILE A 172 2.15 -10.94 7.38
N VAL A 173 3.44 -10.61 7.50
CA VAL A 173 4.41 -10.70 6.41
C VAL A 173 4.51 -12.12 5.88
N ASN A 174 4.71 -13.12 6.75
CA ASN A 174 4.80 -14.52 6.34
C ASN A 174 3.56 -14.98 5.58
N ARG A 175 2.36 -14.60 6.04
CA ARG A 175 1.10 -15.03 5.41
C ARG A 175 0.80 -14.31 4.09
N CYS A 176 1.18 -13.05 3.96
CA CYS A 176 0.94 -12.26 2.75
C CYS A 176 2.01 -12.55 1.69
N MET A 177 3.29 -12.50 2.06
CA MET A 177 4.42 -12.77 1.15
C MET A 177 4.40 -14.20 0.59
N ALA A 178 3.95 -15.19 1.37
CA ALA A 178 3.79 -16.55 0.86
C ALA A 178 2.75 -16.68 -0.27
N LYS A 179 1.94 -15.64 -0.53
CA LYS A 179 0.98 -15.57 -1.64
C LYS A 179 1.54 -14.87 -2.87
N LEU A 180 2.70 -14.23 -2.78
CA LEU A 180 3.35 -13.55 -3.90
C LEU A 180 3.88 -14.59 -4.90
N SER A 181 3.47 -14.46 -6.17
CA SER A 181 4.08 -15.14 -7.30
C SER A 181 5.48 -14.59 -7.54
N VAL A 182 6.40 -15.45 -7.94
CA VAL A 182 7.79 -15.08 -8.19
C VAL A 182 8.12 -15.36 -9.66
N PRO A 183 8.54 -14.36 -10.47
CA PRO A 183 8.81 -12.98 -10.09
C PRO A 183 7.53 -12.18 -9.76
N GLY A 184 7.64 -11.22 -8.85
CA GLY A 184 6.53 -10.38 -8.42
C GLY A 184 6.97 -9.01 -7.91
N LEU A 185 6.00 -8.11 -7.71
CA LEU A 185 6.22 -6.74 -7.22
C LEU A 185 5.63 -6.57 -5.83
N VAL A 186 6.37 -5.90 -4.95
CA VAL A 186 5.85 -5.42 -3.65
C VAL A 186 5.90 -3.89 -3.63
N THR A 187 4.81 -3.26 -3.27
CA THR A 187 4.70 -1.82 -3.01
C THR A 187 4.55 -1.60 -1.52
N THR A 188 5.48 -0.87 -0.90
CA THR A 188 5.54 -0.73 0.56
C THR A 188 6.12 0.60 1.00
N SER A 189 5.93 1.02 2.26
CA SER A 189 6.62 2.20 2.77
C SER A 189 8.10 1.92 3.03
N THR A 190 8.90 2.98 3.07
CA THR A 190 10.36 2.88 3.27
C THR A 190 10.68 2.22 4.62
N GLU A 191 9.89 2.53 5.64
CA GLU A 191 9.98 2.02 7.00
C GLU A 191 9.67 0.52 7.08
N GLU A 192 8.89 -0.01 6.13
CA GLU A 192 8.45 -1.40 6.10
C GLU A 192 9.35 -2.32 5.27
N VAL A 193 10.26 -1.77 4.45
CA VAL A 193 11.17 -2.51 3.57
C VAL A 193 11.93 -3.60 4.32
N VAL A 194 12.36 -3.32 5.55
CA VAL A 194 13.15 -4.27 6.38
C VAL A 194 12.42 -5.58 6.64
N TRP A 195 11.08 -5.54 6.73
CA TRP A 195 10.27 -6.75 6.95
C TRP A 195 10.17 -7.62 5.70
N ILE A 196 10.05 -6.99 4.54
CA ILE A 196 10.04 -7.68 3.25
C ILE A 196 11.43 -8.27 2.95
N ALA A 197 12.49 -7.51 3.24
CA ALA A 197 13.87 -7.94 3.12
C ALA A 197 14.20 -9.15 4.03
N ASP A 198 13.82 -9.08 5.31
CA ASP A 198 13.97 -10.20 6.26
C ASP A 198 13.28 -11.47 5.73
N TRP A 199 12.05 -11.34 5.24
CA TRP A 199 11.33 -12.47 4.68
C TRP A 199 12.07 -13.07 3.48
N CYS A 200 12.56 -12.24 2.56
CA CYS A 200 13.31 -12.69 1.39
C CYS A 200 14.62 -13.39 1.78
N HIS A 201 15.37 -12.86 2.74
CA HIS A 201 16.59 -13.47 3.26
C HIS A 201 16.32 -14.86 3.85
N ARG A 202 15.31 -14.99 4.72
CA ARG A 202 14.94 -16.27 5.33
C ARG A 202 14.51 -17.32 4.32
N HIS A 203 13.92 -16.91 3.20
CA HIS A 203 13.46 -17.81 2.13
C HIS A 203 14.45 -17.93 0.97
N ARG A 204 15.63 -17.29 1.05
CA ARG A 204 16.66 -17.27 0.00
C ARG A 204 16.13 -16.81 -1.36
N ILE A 205 15.22 -15.84 -1.36
CA ILE A 205 14.66 -15.24 -2.58
C ILE A 205 15.39 -13.92 -2.87
N PRO A 206 15.96 -13.71 -4.06
CA PRO A 206 16.61 -12.46 -4.38
C PRO A 206 15.56 -11.34 -4.48
N TYR A 207 15.93 -10.14 -4.07
CA TYR A 207 15.06 -8.97 -4.17
C TYR A 207 15.87 -7.71 -4.52
N HIS A 208 15.18 -6.72 -5.06
CA HIS A 208 15.75 -5.41 -5.37
C HIS A 208 14.78 -4.31 -4.99
N VAL A 209 15.19 -3.50 -3.99
CA VAL A 209 14.48 -2.29 -3.58
C VAL A 209 14.82 -1.17 -4.57
N GLU A 210 13.82 -0.60 -5.21
CA GLU A 210 14.03 0.54 -6.10
C GLU A 210 14.44 1.78 -5.29
N ARG A 211 15.42 2.55 -5.81
CA ARG A 211 15.93 3.75 -5.14
C ARG A 211 14.92 4.89 -5.10
N LYS A 212 13.97 4.90 -6.04
CA LYS A 212 13.01 5.99 -6.17
C LYS A 212 11.89 5.79 -5.15
N GLN A 213 11.61 6.86 -4.41
CA GLN A 213 10.54 6.93 -3.43
C GLN A 213 9.45 7.90 -3.89
N TYR A 214 8.25 7.72 -3.36
CA TYR A 214 7.06 8.47 -3.73
C TYR A 214 6.36 9.00 -2.47
N PRO A 215 6.18 10.32 -2.34
CA PRO A 215 5.56 10.88 -1.15
C PRO A 215 4.07 10.51 -1.07
N THR A 216 3.58 10.37 0.15
CA THR A 216 2.15 10.18 0.45
C THR A 216 1.62 11.37 1.26
N ALA A 217 0.31 11.53 1.31
CA ALA A 217 -0.31 12.71 1.93
C ALA A 217 -0.79 12.48 3.37
N LEU A 218 -1.18 11.25 3.71
CA LEU A 218 -1.89 10.98 4.95
C LEU A 218 -0.92 10.90 6.13
N VAL A 219 -0.15 9.81 6.19
CA VAL A 219 0.92 9.60 7.18
C VAL A 219 2.22 10.28 6.76
N GLY A 220 2.48 10.40 5.44
CA GLY A 220 3.68 11.01 4.90
C GLY A 220 4.80 10.01 4.60
N ASP A 221 4.61 8.74 4.98
CA ASP A 221 5.52 7.64 4.69
C ASP A 221 5.80 7.53 3.18
N PRO A 222 7.06 7.65 2.74
CA PRO A 222 7.41 7.49 1.34
C PRO A 222 7.26 6.03 0.89
N ILE A 223 6.54 5.82 -0.20
CA ILE A 223 6.35 4.52 -0.84
C ILE A 223 7.55 4.20 -1.74
N CYS A 224 7.97 2.94 -1.76
CA CYS A 224 8.91 2.39 -2.71
C CYS A 224 8.40 1.07 -3.30
N LEU A 225 9.09 0.60 -4.34
CA LEU A 225 8.81 -0.66 -5.02
C LEU A 225 9.94 -1.65 -4.79
N ILE A 226 9.61 -2.92 -4.60
CA ILE A 226 10.57 -4.01 -4.42
C ILE A 226 10.25 -5.10 -5.43
N ARG A 227 11.22 -5.43 -6.29
CA ARG A 227 11.13 -6.58 -7.19
C ARG A 227 11.58 -7.83 -6.46
N ILE A 228 10.75 -8.86 -6.47
CA ILE A 228 11.01 -10.13 -5.80
C ILE A 228 11.26 -11.21 -6.86
N GLY A 229 12.37 -11.94 -6.71
CA GLY A 229 12.79 -13.05 -7.57
C GLY A 229 13.21 -12.71 -9.00
N ALA A 230 13.17 -11.44 -9.38
CA ALA A 230 13.79 -11.00 -10.63
C ALA A 230 15.32 -11.01 -10.48
N ARG A 231 16.03 -11.70 -11.38
CA ARG A 231 17.49 -11.51 -11.49
C ARG A 231 17.75 -10.07 -11.94
N ARG A 232 18.77 -9.43 -11.36
CA ARG A 232 19.28 -8.13 -11.83
C ARG A 232 19.49 -8.23 -13.33
N VAL A 233 18.66 -7.55 -14.12
CA VAL A 233 19.05 -7.21 -15.49
C VAL A 233 20.19 -6.23 -15.31
N ALA A 234 21.41 -6.64 -15.65
CA ALA A 234 22.54 -5.73 -15.69
C ALA A 234 22.10 -4.51 -16.50
N SER A 235 22.10 -3.33 -15.88
CA SER A 235 21.82 -2.08 -16.56
C SER A 235 22.78 -2.02 -17.74
N ARG A 236 22.26 -2.11 -18.97
CA ARG A 236 23.01 -1.74 -20.16
C ARG A 236 23.44 -0.29 -19.93
N SER A 237 24.70 -0.09 -19.59
CA SER A 237 25.35 1.20 -19.69
C SER A 237 25.19 1.65 -21.13
N LEU A 238 24.34 2.65 -21.34
CA LEU A 238 24.39 3.42 -22.58
C LEU A 238 25.81 3.97 -22.71
N PRO A 239 26.49 3.78 -23.86
CA PRO A 239 27.76 4.45 -24.08
C PRO A 239 27.53 5.95 -23.95
N LYS A 240 28.35 6.62 -23.14
CA LYS A 240 28.35 8.09 -23.07
C LYS A 240 28.77 8.64 -24.44
N PRO A 241 28.16 9.74 -24.90
CA PRO A 241 28.62 10.45 -26.10
C PRO A 241 30.03 10.98 -25.93
#